data_AF-G9ZT98-F1
#
_entry.id   AF-G9ZT98-F1
#
_cell.length_a   1.000
_cell.length_b   1.000
_cell.length_c   1.000
_cell.angle_alpha   90.00
_cell.angle_beta   90.00
_cell.angle_gamma   90.00
#
_symmetry.space_group_name_H-M   'P 1'
#
loop_
_entity.id
_entity.type
_entity.pdbx_description
1 polymer ?
#
loop_
_entity_poly.entity_id
_entity_poly.type
_entity_poly.pdbx_seq_one_letter_code
_entity_poly.pdbx_strand_id
1 'polypeptide(L)'
;MDILWAFIIAFFLWGFKYKVPALWALFTLAGGDVIGFVVKDLVKRHRPPLHLGVDNGYSYPSGHVLGFFLVMAVLWIAVIPLIRFAAVRYLLRTLMIIGLAVVMISRVYLSAHYPTDTVGAGLVAYSWLLISEMLYVKFAPQIARYRFVVNTKV
;
A
#
# COMPACT_ATOMS: atom_id res chain seq x y z
N MET A 1 -1.20 2.43 10.47
CA MET A 1 -1.95 3.60 9.97
C MET A 1 -2.71 3.25 8.69
N ASP A 2 -2.34 2.16 8.02
CA ASP A 2 -2.78 1.80 6.68
C ASP A 2 -4.17 1.15 6.65
N ILE A 3 -4.57 0.53 7.77
CA ILE A 3 -5.91 -0.05 7.98
C ILE A 3 -7.02 1.00 7.77
N LEU A 4 -6.86 2.21 8.30
CA LEU A 4 -7.86 3.28 8.14
C LEU A 4 -8.05 3.62 6.65
N TRP A 5 -6.96 3.78 5.91
CA TRP A 5 -6.99 4.04 4.47
C TRP A 5 -7.58 2.86 3.69
N ALA A 6 -7.29 1.63 4.10
CA ALA A 6 -7.88 0.44 3.49
C ALA A 6 -9.41 0.45 3.58
N PHE A 7 -9.97 0.75 4.75
CA PHE A 7 -11.41 0.84 4.93
C PHE A 7 -12.02 2.02 4.18
N ILE A 8 -11.37 3.18 4.14
CA ILE A 8 -11.85 4.35 3.39
C ILE A 8 -11.91 4.03 1.89
N ILE A 9 -10.82 3.49 1.32
CA ILE A 9 -10.75 3.14 -0.10
C ILE A 9 -11.78 2.07 -0.43
N ALA A 10 -11.88 1.02 0.39
CA ALA A 10 -12.84 -0.05 0.19
C ALA A 10 -14.29 0.46 0.27
N PHE A 11 -14.60 1.34 1.23
CA PHE A 11 -15.93 1.95 1.37
C PHE A 11 -16.35 2.72 0.12
N PHE A 12 -15.47 3.59 -0.41
CA PHE A 12 -15.77 4.34 -1.63
C PHE A 12 -15.89 3.42 -2.85
N LEU A 13 -14.94 2.50 -3.05
CA LEU A 13 -15.01 1.54 -4.17
C LEU A 13 -16.30 0.71 -4.12
N TRP A 14 -16.70 0.27 -2.92
CA TRP A 14 -17.94 -0.46 -2.72
C TRP A 14 -19.18 0.38 -3.09
N GLY A 15 -19.24 1.64 -2.64
CA GLY A 15 -20.32 2.57 -2.95
C GLY A 15 -20.47 2.86 -4.45
N PHE A 16 -19.37 2.89 -5.20
CA PHE A 16 -19.35 3.11 -6.64
C PHE A 16 -19.49 1.83 -7.49
N LYS A 17 -19.90 0.71 -6.87
CA LYS A 17 -20.07 -0.61 -7.48
C LYS A 17 -18.77 -1.30 -7.93
N TYR A 18 -17.59 -0.87 -7.48
CA TYR A 18 -16.30 -1.55 -7.70
C TYR A 18 -15.98 -2.51 -6.55
N LYS A 19 -16.87 -3.47 -6.30
CA LYS A 19 -16.80 -4.34 -5.12
C LYS A 19 -15.61 -5.31 -5.15
N VAL A 20 -15.28 -5.86 -6.32
CA VAL A 20 -14.12 -6.76 -6.46
C VAL A 20 -12.79 -6.00 -6.27
N PRO A 21 -12.58 -4.81 -6.88
CA PRO A 21 -11.47 -3.93 -6.52
C PRO A 21 -11.42 -3.54 -5.04
N ALA A 22 -12.57 -3.33 -4.38
CA ALA A 22 -12.62 -3.03 -2.95
C ALA A 22 -12.07 -4.19 -2.09
N LEU A 23 -12.45 -5.43 -2.40
CA LEU A 23 -11.93 -6.62 -1.72
C LEU A 23 -10.43 -6.79 -1.95
N TRP A 24 -9.96 -6.51 -3.18
CA TRP A 24 -8.55 -6.54 -3.50
C TRP A 24 -7.73 -5.48 -2.75
N ALA A 25 -8.26 -4.26 -2.62
CA ALA A 25 -7.64 -3.20 -1.85
C ALA A 25 -7.45 -3.61 -0.37
N LEU A 26 -8.49 -4.18 0.24
CA LEU A 26 -8.42 -4.70 1.61
C LEU A 26 -7.38 -5.82 1.73
N PHE A 27 -7.41 -6.78 0.81
CA PHE A 27 -6.45 -7.89 0.80
C PHE A 27 -5.00 -7.40 0.66
N THR A 28 -4.76 -6.47 -0.27
CA THR A 28 -3.42 -5.93 -0.53
C THR A 28 -2.88 -5.18 0.68
N LEU A 29 -3.69 -4.31 1.30
CA LEU A 29 -3.25 -3.49 2.43
C LEU A 29 -3.10 -4.32 3.72
N ALA A 30 -4.08 -5.17 4.03
CA ALA A 30 -4.00 -6.03 5.21
C ALA A 30 -2.86 -7.06 5.09
N GLY A 31 -2.69 -7.68 3.91
CA GLY A 31 -1.58 -8.60 3.68
C GLY A 31 -0.22 -7.89 3.70
N GLY A 32 -0.16 -6.63 3.28
CA GLY A 32 1.03 -5.80 3.38
C GLY A 32 1.46 -5.57 4.82
N ASP A 33 0.51 -5.29 5.71
CA ASP A 33 0.78 -5.15 7.16
C ASP A 33 1.31 -6.46 7.76
N VAL A 34 0.70 -7.60 7.41
CA VAL A 34 1.16 -8.93 7.86
C VAL A 34 2.59 -9.21 7.37
N ILE A 35 2.88 -8.96 6.10
CA ILE A 35 4.22 -9.16 5.53
C ILE A 35 5.22 -8.21 6.18
N GLY A 36 4.86 -6.94 6.37
CA GLY A 36 5.68 -5.97 7.07
C GLY A 36 6.05 -6.45 8.47
N PHE A 37 5.08 -7.00 9.21
CA PHE A 37 5.30 -7.58 10.54
C PHE A 37 6.21 -8.80 10.49
N VAL A 38 5.95 -9.77 9.60
CA VAL A 38 6.76 -10.99 9.46
C VAL A 38 8.21 -10.64 9.08
N VAL A 39 8.42 -9.82 8.06
CA VAL A 39 9.79 -9.41 7.65
C VAL A 39 10.48 -8.66 8.79
N LYS A 40 9.74 -7.84 9.54
CA LYS A 40 10.28 -7.12 10.69
C LYS A 40 10.76 -8.06 11.79
N ASP A 41 9.98 -9.08 12.11
CA ASP A 41 10.36 -10.07 13.11
C ASP A 41 11.44 -11.05 12.61
N LEU A 42 11.58 -11.26 11.30
CA LEU A 42 12.67 -12.07 10.76
C LEU A 42 14.02 -11.34 10.78
N VAL A 43 14.02 -10.05 10.41
CA VAL A 43 15.27 -9.28 10.24
C VAL A 43 15.76 -8.69 11.57
N LYS A 44 14.86 -8.29 12.47
CA LYS A 44 15.17 -7.77 13.83
C LYS A 44 16.23 -6.67 13.87
N ARG A 45 16.32 -5.84 12.83
CA ARG A 45 17.33 -4.78 12.74
C ARG A 45 17.10 -3.69 13.79
N HIS A 46 18.14 -3.33 14.54
CA HIS A 46 18.12 -2.17 15.43
C HIS A 46 17.93 -0.85 14.67
N ARG A 47 17.31 0.14 15.32
CA ARG A 47 17.12 1.49 14.76
C ARG A 47 18.40 2.32 14.80
N PRO A 48 18.50 3.38 13.98
CA PRO A 48 19.60 4.32 14.07
C PRO A 48 19.76 4.91 15.49
N PRO A 49 20.99 5.23 15.91
CA PRO A 49 21.20 5.99 17.13
C PRO A 49 20.52 7.35 17.00
N LEU A 50 19.95 7.87 18.11
CA LEU A 50 19.20 9.15 18.16
C LEU A 50 17.80 9.14 17.50
N HIS A 51 17.18 7.99 17.27
CA HIS A 51 15.76 7.94 16.90
C HIS A 51 14.88 8.53 18.02
N LEU A 52 13.71 9.07 17.66
CA LEU A 52 12.77 9.63 18.62
C LEU A 52 12.23 8.53 19.56
N GLY A 53 12.08 8.83 20.84
CA GLY A 53 11.62 7.83 21.84
C GLY A 53 10.20 7.28 21.63
N VAL A 54 9.42 7.88 20.73
CA VAL A 54 8.10 7.36 20.31
C VAL A 54 8.23 6.17 19.34
N ASP A 55 9.39 6.01 18.68
CA ASP A 55 9.64 4.97 17.70
C ASP A 55 10.01 3.64 18.37
N ASN A 56 9.01 2.78 18.56
CA ASN A 56 9.20 1.44 19.14
C ASN A 56 9.46 0.35 18.07
N GLY A 57 10.05 -0.77 18.49
CA GLY A 57 10.28 -1.96 17.65
C GLY A 57 11.43 -1.85 16.64
N TYR A 58 11.57 -2.85 15.77
CA TYR A 58 12.67 -2.95 14.81
C TYR A 58 12.57 -1.97 13.63
N SER A 59 13.73 -1.65 13.05
CA SER A 59 13.89 -0.66 11.98
C SER A 59 13.47 -1.17 10.61
N TYR A 60 13.86 -2.40 10.25
CA TYR A 60 13.59 -2.94 8.92
C TYR A 60 12.31 -3.79 8.90
N PRO A 61 11.48 -3.74 7.85
CA PRO A 61 11.38 -2.66 6.87
C PRO A 61 10.65 -1.45 7.49
N SER A 62 10.77 -0.28 6.85
CA SER A 62 9.98 0.88 7.26
C SER A 62 8.49 0.68 6.97
N GLY A 63 7.68 0.57 8.04
CA GLY A 63 6.23 0.40 7.93
C GLY A 63 5.52 1.60 7.26
N HIS A 64 5.97 2.82 7.55
CA HIS A 64 5.43 4.03 6.90
C HIS A 64 5.66 4.03 5.38
N VAL A 65 6.84 3.60 4.94
CA VAL A 65 7.16 3.54 3.50
C VAL A 65 6.39 2.41 2.83
N LEU A 66 6.36 1.22 3.45
CA LEU A 66 5.63 0.06 2.94
C LEU A 66 4.13 0.37 2.79
N GLY A 67 3.51 0.88 3.86
CA GLY A 67 2.09 1.23 3.89
C GLY A 67 1.73 2.33 2.90
N PHE A 68 2.49 3.43 2.89
CA PHE A 68 2.28 4.52 1.94
C PHE A 68 2.41 4.04 0.49
N PHE A 69 3.43 3.22 0.19
CA PHE A 69 3.61 2.63 -1.14
C PHE A 69 2.37 1.84 -1.57
N LEU A 70 1.88 0.93 -0.72
CA LEU A 70 0.74 0.07 -1.06
C LEU A 70 -0.56 0.89 -1.20
N VAL A 71 -0.79 1.89 -0.35
CA VAL A 71 -1.95 2.79 -0.49
C VAL A 71 -1.89 3.54 -1.82
N MET A 72 -0.73 4.12 -2.16
CA MET A 72 -0.56 4.82 -3.44
C MET A 72 -0.72 3.87 -4.62
N ALA A 73 -0.21 2.64 -4.54
CA ALA A 73 -0.35 1.63 -5.59
C ALA A 73 -1.83 1.24 -5.82
N VAL A 74 -2.59 1.00 -4.75
CA VAL A 74 -4.03 0.71 -4.84
C VAL A 74 -4.77 1.88 -5.48
N LEU A 75 -4.50 3.12 -5.06
CA LEU A 75 -5.12 4.30 -5.68
C LEU A 75 -4.72 4.43 -7.16
N TRP A 76 -3.45 4.19 -7.47
CA TRP A 76 -2.92 4.28 -8.83
C TRP A 76 -3.59 3.29 -9.78
N ILE A 77 -3.83 2.06 -9.32
CA ILE A 77 -4.37 0.96 -10.12
C ILE A 77 -5.90 1.00 -10.15
N ALA A 78 -6.56 1.20 -9.01
CA ALA A 78 -8.01 1.06 -8.90
C ALA A 78 -8.79 2.39 -9.01
N VAL A 79 -8.18 3.53 -8.66
CA VAL A 79 -8.91 4.82 -8.57
C VAL A 79 -8.52 5.78 -9.69
N ILE A 80 -7.22 5.97 -9.97
CA ILE A 80 -6.77 6.90 -11.01
C ILE A 80 -7.38 6.61 -12.40
N PRO A 81 -7.56 5.35 -12.85
CA PRO A 81 -8.18 5.08 -14.14
C PRO A 81 -9.64 5.56 -14.24
N LEU A 82 -10.33 5.73 -13.11
CA LEU A 82 -11.71 6.19 -13.05
C LEU A 82 -11.84 7.71 -13.31
N ILE A 83 -10.72 8.44 -13.29
CA ILE A 83 -10.69 9.89 -13.53
C ILE A 83 -10.71 10.17 -15.03
N ARG A 84 -11.70 10.93 -15.48
CA ARG A 84 -11.93 11.24 -16.90
C ARG A 84 -10.81 12.07 -17.54
N PHE A 85 -10.25 13.04 -16.81
CA PHE A 85 -9.29 13.99 -17.37
C PHE A 85 -7.85 13.49 -17.28
N ALA A 86 -7.19 13.35 -18.43
CA ALA A 86 -5.82 12.84 -18.51
C ALA A 86 -4.80 13.71 -17.76
N ALA A 87 -4.93 15.04 -17.84
CA ALA A 87 -4.05 15.97 -17.12
C ALA A 87 -4.09 15.75 -15.60
N VAL A 88 -5.29 15.53 -15.04
CA VAL A 88 -5.48 15.25 -13.61
C VAL A 88 -4.83 13.91 -13.24
N ARG A 89 -4.97 12.87 -14.08
CA ARG A 89 -4.30 11.58 -13.84
C ARG A 89 -2.79 11.72 -13.79
N TYR A 90 -2.18 12.44 -14.75
CA TYR A 90 -0.73 12.67 -14.75
C TYR A 90 -0.28 13.48 -13.54
N LEU A 91 -1.00 14.54 -13.19
CA LEU A 91 -0.72 15.33 -12.00
C LEU A 91 -0.72 14.46 -10.73
N LEU A 92 -1.79 13.69 -10.50
CA LEU A 92 -1.92 12.84 -9.32
C LEU A 92 -0.82 11.77 -9.27
N ARG A 93 -0.51 11.14 -10.40
CA ARG A 93 0.59 10.17 -10.51
C ARG A 93 1.93 10.78 -10.10
N THR A 94 2.25 11.95 -10.64
CA THR A 94 3.47 12.69 -10.28
C THR A 94 3.49 13.02 -8.79
N LEU A 95 2.38 13.50 -8.23
CA LEU A 95 2.27 13.81 -6.81
C LEU A 95 2.44 12.57 -5.92
N MET A 96 1.94 11.40 -6.33
CA MET A 96 2.14 10.15 -5.59
C MET A 96 3.61 9.73 -5.53
N ILE A 97 4.33 9.84 -6.65
CA ILE A 97 5.77 9.54 -6.73
C ILE A 97 6.56 10.49 -5.83
N ILE A 98 6.29 11.80 -5.93
CA ILE A 98 6.92 12.82 -5.09
C ILE A 98 6.60 12.55 -3.61
N GLY A 99 5.34 12.26 -3.29
CA GLY A 99 4.91 11.94 -1.93
C GLY A 99 5.66 10.75 -1.35
N LEU A 100 5.83 9.67 -2.12
CA LEU A 100 6.60 8.50 -1.68
C LEU A 100 8.06 8.88 -1.40
N ALA A 101 8.70 9.64 -2.29
CA ALA A 101 10.07 10.11 -2.09
C ALA A 101 10.20 10.97 -0.83
N VAL A 102 9.27 11.90 -0.60
CA VAL A 102 9.22 12.74 0.60
C VAL A 102 9.07 11.88 1.86
N VAL A 103 8.19 10.88 1.86
CA VAL A 103 8.03 9.95 2.99
C VAL A 103 9.34 9.20 3.26
N MET A 104 9.97 8.63 2.22
CA MET A 104 11.25 7.92 2.36
C MET A 104 12.34 8.83 2.95
N ILE A 105 12.49 10.05 2.42
CA ILE A 105 13.48 11.02 2.91
C ILE A 105 13.18 11.42 4.35
N SER A 106 11.91 11.68 4.69
CA SER A 106 11.51 12.08 6.05
C SER A 106 11.89 11.03 7.10
N ARG A 107 11.81 9.74 6.75
CA ARG A 107 12.13 8.63 7.67
C ARG A 107 13.63 8.54 7.96
N VAL A 108 14.45 8.87 6.96
CA VAL A 108 15.92 8.95 7.11
C VAL A 108 16.31 10.23 7.86
N TYR A 109 15.73 11.37 7.48
CA TYR A 109 16.02 12.67 8.07
C TYR A 109 15.74 12.70 9.59
N LEU A 110 14.64 12.08 10.02
CA LEU A 110 14.29 11.97 11.44
C LEU A 110 15.05 10.86 12.18
N SER A 111 16.04 10.23 11.53
CA SER A 111 16.80 9.09 12.07
C SER A 111 15.93 7.92 12.54
N ALA A 112 14.69 7.83 12.05
CA ALA A 112 13.77 6.75 12.40
C ALA A 112 14.16 5.43 11.72
N HIS A 113 14.78 5.52 10.55
CA HIS A 113 15.16 4.41 9.68
C HIS A 113 16.45 4.70 8.92
N TYR A 114 17.20 3.65 8.60
CA TYR A 114 18.32 3.74 7.66
C TYR A 114 17.79 3.88 6.22
N PRO A 115 18.58 4.47 5.29
CA PRO A 115 18.21 4.53 3.87
C PRO A 115 17.87 3.15 3.27
N THR A 116 18.56 2.10 3.70
CA THR A 116 18.28 0.73 3.25
C THR A 116 16.95 0.17 3.77
N ASP A 117 16.44 0.66 4.89
CA ASP A 117 15.13 0.26 5.41
C ASP A 117 13.99 0.83 4.57
N THR A 118 14.17 2.04 4.02
CA THR A 118 13.16 2.70 3.18
C THR A 118 13.16 2.11 1.77
N VAL A 119 14.33 1.91 1.16
CA VAL A 119 14.45 1.22 -0.13
C VAL A 119 13.96 -0.22 -0.03
N GLY A 120 14.38 -0.94 1.02
CA GLY A 120 13.93 -2.31 1.26
C GLY A 120 12.42 -2.41 1.48
N ALA A 121 11.81 -1.47 2.21
CA ALA A 121 10.36 -1.40 2.35
C ALA A 121 9.65 -1.24 1.00
N GLY A 122 10.18 -0.40 0.11
CA GLY A 122 9.65 -0.26 -1.25
C GLY A 122 9.73 -1.55 -2.06
N LEU A 123 10.84 -2.28 -1.97
CA LEU A 123 11.01 -3.57 -2.66
C LEU A 123 10.07 -4.65 -2.10
N VAL A 124 9.90 -4.72 -0.78
CA VAL A 124 8.95 -5.64 -0.13
C VAL A 124 7.52 -5.30 -0.54
N ALA A 125 7.15 -4.01 -0.50
CA ALA A 125 5.82 -3.55 -0.93
C ALA A 125 5.55 -3.89 -2.40
N TYR A 126 6.52 -3.63 -3.29
CA TYR A 126 6.38 -3.95 -4.71
C TYR A 126 6.27 -5.45 -4.97
N SER A 127 7.07 -6.26 -4.28
CA SER A 127 7.01 -7.73 -4.39
C SER A 127 5.64 -8.27 -3.95
N TRP A 128 5.10 -7.75 -2.85
CA TRP A 128 3.76 -8.11 -2.39
C TRP A 128 2.67 -7.64 -3.36
N LEU A 129 2.80 -6.42 -3.88
CA LEU A 129 1.87 -5.89 -4.87
C LEU A 129 1.77 -6.81 -6.09
N LEU A 130 2.90 -7.26 -6.65
CA LEU A 130 2.94 -8.17 -7.79
C LEU A 130 2.20 -9.49 -7.49
N ILE A 131 2.44 -10.06 -6.32
CA ILE A 131 1.73 -11.28 -5.87
C ILE A 131 0.23 -11.01 -5.77
N SER A 132 -0.15 -9.90 -5.15
CA SER A 132 -1.55 -9.51 -4.98
C SER A 132 -2.26 -9.28 -6.33
N GLU A 133 -1.59 -8.65 -7.30
CA GLU A 133 -2.11 -8.45 -8.65
C GLU A 133 -2.27 -9.77 -9.41
N MET A 134 -1.29 -10.68 -9.30
CA MET A 134 -1.39 -12.02 -9.90
C MET A 134 -2.60 -12.79 -9.33
N LEU A 135 -2.80 -12.72 -8.01
CA LEU A 135 -3.96 -13.31 -7.35
C LEU A 135 -5.26 -12.63 -7.80
N TYR A 136 -5.27 -11.30 -7.94
CA TYR A 136 -6.43 -10.56 -8.43
C TYR A 136 -6.84 -11.02 -9.83
N VAL A 137 -5.90 -11.02 -10.79
CA VAL A 137 -6.18 -11.43 -12.17
C VAL A 137 -6.69 -12.88 -12.22
N LYS A 138 -6.09 -13.77 -11.41
CA LYS A 138 -6.50 -15.17 -11.35
C LYS A 138 -7.88 -15.37 -10.73
N PHE A 139 -8.19 -14.67 -9.63
CA PHE A 139 -9.37 -14.93 -8.81
C PHE A 139 -10.54 -13.97 -9.00
N ALA A 140 -10.34 -12.78 -9.54
CA ALA A 140 -11.40 -11.79 -9.76
C ALA A 140 -12.60 -12.34 -10.58
N PRO A 141 -12.41 -13.11 -11.68
CA PRO A 141 -13.53 -13.66 -12.45
C PRO A 141 -14.37 -14.66 -11.68
N GLN A 142 -13.77 -15.37 -10.72
CA GLN A 142 -14.46 -16.33 -9.86
C GLN A 142 -15.19 -15.61 -8.73
N ILE A 143 -14.52 -14.62 -8.12
CA ILE A 143 -15.09 -13.82 -7.03
C ILE A 143 -16.32 -13.02 -7.52
N ALA A 144 -16.27 -12.48 -8.74
CA ALA A 144 -17.39 -11.73 -9.34
C ALA A 144 -18.70 -12.55 -9.47
N ARG A 145 -18.64 -13.88 -9.33
CA ARG A 145 -19.82 -14.78 -9.39
C ARG A 145 -20.57 -14.89 -8.06
N TYR A 146 -19.98 -14.48 -6.93
CA TYR A 146 -20.65 -14.57 -5.62
C TYR A 146 -21.78 -13.55 -5.47
N ARG A 147 -22.95 -13.98 -4.96
CA ARG A 147 -24.18 -13.17 -4.84
C ARG A 147 -23.99 -11.78 -4.21
N PHE A 148 -23.06 -11.61 -3.27
CA PHE A 148 -22.84 -10.33 -2.59
C PHE A 148 -22.02 -9.31 -3.41
N VAL A 149 -21.26 -9.77 -4.42
CA VAL A 149 -20.51 -8.95 -5.37
C VAL A 149 -21.05 -8.98 -6.80
N VAL A 150 -22.16 -9.69 -7.03
CA VAL A 150 -22.93 -9.61 -8.28
C VAL A 150 -23.25 -8.13 -8.60
N ASN A 151 -23.08 -7.76 -9.87
CA ASN A 151 -23.14 -6.38 -10.40
C ASN A 151 -21.92 -5.48 -10.10
N THR A 152 -20.77 -6.05 -9.75
CA THR A 152 -19.53 -5.26 -9.69
C THR A 152 -19.13 -4.75 -11.09
N LYS A 153 -18.68 -3.51 -11.17
CA LYS A 153 -17.86 -3.04 -12.27
C LYS A 153 -16.45 -3.64 -12.06
N VAL A 154 -15.93 -4.31 -13.08
CA VAL A 154 -14.56 -4.84 -13.11
C VAL A 154 -13.71 -3.89 -13.92
#